data_AF-M5CAL9-F1
#
_entry.id   AF-M5CAL9-F1
#
_cell.length_a   1.000
_cell.length_b   1.000
_cell.length_c   1.000
_cell.angle_alpha   90.00
_cell.angle_beta   90.00
_cell.angle_gamma   90.00
#
_symmetry.space_group_name_H-M   'P 1'
#
loop_
_entity.id
_entity.type
_entity.pdbx_description
1 polymer ?
#
loop_
_entity_poly.entity_id
_entity_poly.type
_entity_poly.pdbx_seq_one_letter_code
_entity_poly.pdbx_strand_id
1 'polypeptide(L)'
;MSSTTENTFKAALQQAIFSCAASLDALKASRTQVPQIPEDNPSPEDVRSDFMSILTLLYARSTSLTMVLNADSYSAAREPLNDIARDITRLAHCAGSFSVSGPTIRSEAVWASEEVIDCIQTYLISFTRSKATEASRAESKAALMLRVGSIHNTIDRIKASFATDNRAAVVKRWQSDASHIEDATREVKEMIEEAGSDDPTENAGDDFDDGWGEILDGQASKLTTHEVEAAKKVGVAIHEYNWN
;
A
#
# COMPACT_ATOMS: atom_id res chain seq x y z
N MET A 1 34.84 19.58 9.83
CA MET A 1 33.82 18.93 10.68
C MET A 1 32.52 18.63 9.94
N SER A 2 32.06 19.47 8.99
CA SER A 2 30.81 19.25 8.23
C SER A 2 30.77 17.97 7.37
N SER A 3 31.89 17.57 6.75
CA SER A 3 31.90 16.42 5.83
C SER A 3 31.71 15.08 6.53
N THR A 4 32.24 14.91 7.74
CA THR A 4 32.07 13.66 8.51
C THR A 4 30.61 13.45 8.92
N THR A 5 29.94 14.48 9.43
CA THR A 5 28.52 14.41 9.81
C THR A 5 27.63 14.09 8.62
N GLU A 6 27.85 14.77 7.49
CA GLU A 6 27.09 14.52 6.26
C GLU A 6 27.32 13.11 5.72
N ASN A 7 28.57 12.61 5.75
CA ASN A 7 28.88 11.24 5.33
C ASN A 7 28.22 10.21 6.26
N THR A 8 28.21 10.44 7.57
CA THR A 8 27.53 9.53 8.51
C THR A 8 26.03 9.52 8.34
N PHE A 9 25.41 10.66 8.03
CA PHE A 9 23.99 10.75 7.69
C PHE A 9 23.68 9.96 6.41
N LYS A 10 24.46 10.20 5.34
CA LYS A 10 24.30 9.48 4.06
C LYS A 10 24.43 7.96 4.24
N ALA A 11 25.42 7.51 5.02
CA ALA A 11 25.60 6.09 5.32
C ALA A 11 24.40 5.49 6.08
N ALA A 12 23.91 6.18 7.12
CA ALA A 12 22.73 5.72 7.87
C ALA A 12 21.46 5.70 7.00
N LEU A 13 21.29 6.71 6.14
CA LEU A 13 20.18 6.78 5.18
C LEU A 13 20.23 5.63 4.18
N GLN A 14 21.40 5.37 3.59
CA GLN A 14 21.61 4.26 2.66
C GLN A 14 21.34 2.92 3.34
N GLN A 15 21.80 2.73 4.58
CA GLN A 15 21.53 1.52 5.34
C GLN A 15 20.03 1.31 5.58
N ALA A 16 19.29 2.37 5.93
CA ALA A 16 17.84 2.29 6.13
C ALA A 16 17.11 1.94 4.83
N ILE A 17 17.46 2.59 3.71
CA ILE A 17 16.91 2.29 2.38
C ILE A 17 17.20 0.84 1.96
N PHE A 18 18.42 0.36 2.19
CA PHE A 18 18.80 -1.01 1.92
C PHE A 18 18.01 -1.99 2.78
N SER A 19 17.79 -1.67 4.06
CA SER A 19 16.98 -2.48 4.96
C SER A 19 15.53 -2.57 4.50
N CYS A 20 14.95 -1.48 3.96
CA CYS A 20 13.65 -1.53 3.28
C CYS A 20 13.68 -2.52 2.10
N ALA A 21 14.61 -2.34 1.17
CA ALA A 21 14.69 -3.14 -0.05
C ALA A 21 14.85 -4.64 0.26
N ALA A 22 15.80 -4.98 1.12
CA ALA A 22 16.05 -6.35 1.54
C ALA A 22 14.82 -6.97 2.25
N SER A 23 14.12 -6.19 3.08
CA SER A 23 12.92 -6.66 3.78
C SER A 23 11.74 -6.86 2.82
N LEU A 24 11.56 -5.99 1.84
CA LEU A 24 10.55 -6.16 0.78
C LEU A 24 10.83 -7.40 -0.06
N ASP A 25 12.09 -7.62 -0.45
CA ASP A 25 12.48 -8.81 -1.21
C ASP A 25 12.27 -10.09 -0.39
N ALA A 26 12.62 -10.06 0.91
CA ALA A 26 12.36 -11.18 1.81
C ALA A 26 10.86 -11.48 1.97
N LEU A 27 10.03 -10.45 2.11
CA LEU A 27 8.57 -10.59 2.20
C LEU A 27 7.98 -11.19 0.92
N LYS A 28 8.40 -10.71 -0.25
CA LYS A 28 7.99 -11.25 -1.55
C LYS A 28 8.41 -12.71 -1.72
N ALA A 29 9.66 -13.03 -1.40
CA ALA A 29 10.17 -14.40 -1.45
C ALA A 29 9.42 -15.33 -0.48
N SER A 30 8.99 -14.83 0.68
CA SER A 30 8.25 -15.62 1.66
C SER A 30 6.89 -16.12 1.16
N ARG A 31 6.34 -15.52 0.09
CA ARG A 31 5.04 -15.94 -0.49
C ARG A 31 5.14 -17.27 -1.24
N THR A 32 6.29 -17.58 -1.80
CA THR A 32 6.51 -18.80 -2.59
C THR A 32 7.11 -19.93 -1.75
N GLN A 33 7.61 -19.61 -0.56
CA GLN A 33 8.21 -20.57 0.36
C GLN A 33 7.15 -21.24 1.24
N VAL A 34 7.39 -22.51 1.58
CA VAL A 34 6.57 -23.24 2.56
C VAL A 34 6.69 -22.54 3.92
N PRO A 35 5.58 -22.06 4.52
CA PRO A 35 5.62 -21.39 5.81
C PRO A 35 6.26 -22.29 6.85
N GLN A 36 7.36 -21.82 7.44
CA GLN A 36 7.98 -22.49 8.57
C GLN A 36 7.29 -22.01 9.85
N ILE A 37 6.92 -22.95 10.72
CA ILE A 37 6.45 -22.62 12.08
C ILE A 37 7.71 -22.37 12.92
N PRO A 38 7.84 -21.22 13.60
CA PRO A 38 8.98 -20.96 14.49
C PRO A 38 9.11 -22.04 15.55
N GLU A 39 10.34 -22.50 15.83
CA GLU A 39 10.61 -23.55 16.81
C GLU A 39 10.11 -23.18 18.21
N ASP A 40 10.25 -21.91 18.58
CA ASP A 40 9.82 -21.36 19.87
C ASP A 40 8.29 -21.31 20.03
N ASN A 41 7.54 -21.55 18.95
CA ASN A 41 6.07 -21.56 18.89
C ASN A 41 5.40 -20.45 19.73
N PRO A 42 5.66 -19.17 19.40
CA PRO A 42 5.13 -18.04 20.16
C PRO A 42 3.60 -18.01 20.14
N SER A 43 3.00 -17.43 21.19
CA SER A 43 1.56 -17.21 21.21
C SER A 43 1.13 -16.31 20.05
N PRO A 44 0.03 -16.62 19.34
CA PRO A 44 -0.57 -15.73 18.34
C PRO A 44 -0.82 -14.30 18.85
N GLU A 45 -1.15 -14.16 20.14
CA GLU A 45 -1.36 -12.86 20.78
C GLU A 45 -0.06 -12.06 20.91
N ASP A 46 1.04 -12.71 21.29
CA ASP A 46 2.35 -12.09 21.41
C ASP A 46 2.86 -11.61 20.05
N VAL A 47 2.75 -12.46 19.02
CA VAL A 47 3.12 -12.09 17.64
C VAL A 47 2.32 -10.87 17.17
N ARG A 48 1.01 -10.84 17.44
CA ARG A 48 0.17 -9.69 17.09
C ARG A 48 0.53 -8.44 17.88
N SER A 49 0.79 -8.57 19.18
CA SER A 49 1.20 -7.46 20.05
C SER A 49 2.53 -6.84 19.59
N ASP A 50 3.50 -7.69 19.28
CA ASP A 50 4.80 -7.29 18.74
C ASP A 50 4.65 -6.57 17.40
N PHE A 51 3.81 -7.10 16.50
CA PHE A 51 3.51 -6.47 15.21
C PHE A 51 2.97 -5.04 15.41
N MET A 52 1.95 -4.87 16.25
CA MET A 52 1.35 -3.57 16.56
C MET A 52 2.33 -2.60 17.23
N SER A 53 3.20 -3.14 18.08
CA SER A 53 4.24 -2.37 18.75
C SER A 53 5.27 -1.86 17.76
N ILE A 54 5.73 -2.71 16.83
CA ILE A 54 6.67 -2.33 15.76
C ILE A 54 6.07 -1.25 14.85
N LEU A 55 4.79 -1.37 14.48
CA LEU A 55 4.09 -0.33 13.70
C LEU A 55 4.07 1.02 14.44
N THR A 56 3.75 1.01 15.74
CA THR A 56 3.73 2.22 16.59
C THR A 56 5.14 2.84 16.71
N LEU A 57 6.15 1.99 16.81
CA LEU A 57 7.55 2.34 16.83
C LEU A 57 8.01 3.00 15.51
N LEU A 58 7.59 2.48 14.36
CA LEU A 58 7.89 3.08 13.06
C LEU A 58 7.19 4.43 12.88
N TYR A 59 5.95 4.58 13.35
CA TYR A 59 5.23 5.85 13.38
C TYR A 59 6.04 6.92 14.15
N ALA A 60 6.38 6.63 15.41
CA ALA A 60 7.06 7.58 16.28
C ALA A 60 8.44 8.00 15.75
N ARG A 61 9.17 7.06 15.14
CA ARG A 61 10.50 7.34 14.59
C ARG A 61 10.48 8.08 13.27
N SER A 62 9.46 7.85 12.44
CA SER A 62 9.22 8.64 11.23
C SER A 62 8.89 10.10 11.58
N THR A 63 8.11 10.32 12.65
CA THR A 63 7.92 11.65 13.24
C THR A 63 9.23 12.25 13.73
N SER A 64 10.00 11.49 14.53
CA SER A 64 11.26 11.96 15.11
C SER A 64 12.26 12.36 14.03
N LEU A 65 12.44 11.53 13.00
CA LEU A 65 13.28 11.81 11.84
C LEU A 65 12.82 13.08 11.10
N THR A 66 11.52 13.24 10.90
CA THR A 66 10.96 14.45 10.28
C THR A 66 11.25 15.70 11.10
N MET A 67 11.11 15.64 12.42
CA MET A 67 11.37 16.78 13.32
C MET A 67 12.84 17.20 13.29
N VAL A 68 13.78 16.26 13.37
CA VAL A 68 15.22 16.59 13.36
C VAL A 68 15.68 17.11 12.00
N LEU A 69 15.13 16.58 10.90
CA LEU A 69 15.42 17.08 9.55
C LEU A 69 14.81 18.46 9.29
N ASN A 70 13.62 18.74 9.84
CA ASN A 70 13.02 20.08 9.80
C ASN A 70 13.84 21.14 10.54
N ALA A 71 14.64 20.73 11.53
CA ALA A 71 15.55 21.58 12.27
C ALA A 71 16.96 21.64 11.65
N ASP A 72 17.16 21.12 10.43
CA ASP A 72 18.44 21.01 9.73
C ASP A 72 19.54 20.26 10.56
N SER A 73 19.13 19.36 11.45
CA SER A 73 20.00 18.62 12.37
C SER A 73 20.34 17.22 11.85
N TYR A 74 21.21 17.15 10.85
CA TYR A 74 21.63 15.88 10.22
C TYR A 74 22.34 14.90 11.17
N SER A 75 23.05 15.41 12.19
CA SER A 75 23.69 14.55 13.20
C SER A 75 22.67 13.82 14.06
N ALA A 76 21.56 14.49 14.42
CA ALA A 76 20.48 13.92 15.22
C ALA A 76 19.60 12.94 14.42
N ALA A 77 19.62 13.01 13.08
CA ALA A 77 18.89 12.08 12.21
C ALA A 77 19.44 10.65 12.22
N ARG A 78 20.70 10.46 12.66
CA ARG A 78 21.37 9.15 12.64
C ARG A 78 20.64 8.10 13.50
N GLU A 79 20.25 8.46 14.72
CA GLU A 79 19.60 7.52 15.63
C GLU A 79 18.22 7.08 15.12
N PRO A 80 17.31 8.00 14.72
CA PRO A 80 16.06 7.62 14.08
C PRO A 80 16.25 6.75 12.83
N LEU A 81 17.25 7.01 11.98
CA LEU A 81 17.53 6.21 10.77
C LEU A 81 17.95 4.77 11.12
N ASN A 82 18.87 4.61 12.07
CA ASN A 82 19.33 3.30 12.51
C ASN A 82 18.20 2.49 13.16
N ASP A 83 17.39 3.15 13.96
CA ASP A 83 16.25 2.53 14.59
C ASP A 83 15.17 2.13 13.56
N ILE A 84 14.87 2.99 12.59
CA ILE A 84 13.95 2.65 11.47
C ILE A 84 14.47 1.41 10.74
N ALA A 85 15.76 1.37 10.40
CA ALA A 85 16.37 0.22 9.74
C ALA A 85 16.16 -1.08 10.54
N ARG A 86 16.41 -1.04 11.85
CA ARG A 86 16.20 -2.18 12.75
C ARG A 86 14.73 -2.62 12.78
N ASP A 87 13.81 -1.69 12.94
CA ASP A 87 12.40 -2.02 13.13
C ASP A 87 11.70 -2.43 11.83
N ILE A 88 12.21 -2.03 10.67
CA ILE A 88 11.80 -2.57 9.36
C ILE A 88 12.15 -4.05 9.25
N THR A 89 13.38 -4.43 9.59
CA THR A 89 13.79 -5.85 9.57
C THR A 89 12.98 -6.68 10.57
N ARG A 90 12.72 -6.12 11.77
CA ARG A 90 11.86 -6.76 12.77
C ARG A 90 10.42 -6.91 12.28
N LEU A 91 9.87 -5.91 11.59
CA LEU A 91 8.51 -5.96 11.03
C LEU A 91 8.39 -7.12 10.03
N ALA A 92 9.33 -7.22 9.09
CA ALA A 92 9.33 -8.28 8.09
C ALA A 92 9.46 -9.68 8.72
N HIS A 93 10.32 -9.82 9.74
CA HIS A 93 10.44 -11.07 10.49
C HIS A 93 9.16 -11.42 11.28
N CYS A 94 8.58 -10.43 11.96
CA CYS A 94 7.34 -10.59 12.72
C CYS A 94 6.18 -11.00 11.81
N ALA A 95 6.06 -10.43 10.60
CA ALA A 95 5.07 -10.83 9.61
C ALA A 95 5.17 -12.32 9.23
N GLY A 96 6.39 -12.84 9.10
CA GLY A 96 6.63 -14.27 8.85
C GLY A 96 6.16 -15.17 10.01
N SER A 97 6.23 -14.67 11.24
CA SER A 97 5.88 -15.41 12.46
C SER A 97 4.38 -15.66 12.61
N PHE A 98 3.53 -14.96 11.85
CA PHE A 98 2.09 -15.25 11.80
C PHE A 98 1.75 -16.62 11.17
N SER A 99 2.74 -17.39 10.71
CA SER A 99 2.55 -18.80 10.37
C SER A 99 1.97 -19.62 11.53
N VAL A 100 2.22 -19.23 12.79
CA VAL A 100 1.60 -19.85 13.99
C VAL A 100 0.09 -19.62 14.07
N SER A 101 -0.40 -18.52 13.48
CA SER A 101 -1.79 -18.08 13.57
C SER A 101 -2.63 -18.58 12.39
N GLY A 102 -2.00 -18.75 11.22
CA GLY A 102 -2.63 -19.30 10.02
C GLY A 102 -2.22 -18.58 8.72
N PRO A 103 -2.50 -19.19 7.56
CA PRO A 103 -1.98 -18.72 6.28
C PRO A 103 -2.59 -17.38 5.81
N THR A 104 -3.85 -17.11 6.15
CA THR A 104 -4.57 -15.91 5.70
C THR A 104 -4.12 -14.68 6.48
N ILE A 105 -4.07 -14.78 7.81
CA ILE A 105 -3.55 -13.68 8.65
C ILE A 105 -2.06 -13.43 8.40
N ARG A 106 -1.27 -14.47 8.09
CA ARG A 106 0.10 -14.30 7.63
C ARG A 106 0.18 -13.51 6.33
N SER A 107 -0.67 -13.83 5.36
CA SER A 107 -0.72 -13.08 4.10
C SER A 107 -1.09 -11.62 4.32
N GLU A 108 -2.05 -11.36 5.21
CA GLU A 108 -2.42 -10.01 5.63
C GLU A 108 -1.25 -9.27 6.31
N ALA A 109 -0.52 -9.92 7.22
CA ALA A 109 0.67 -9.36 7.88
C ALA A 109 1.79 -9.04 6.88
N VAL A 110 2.01 -9.91 5.90
CA VAL A 110 2.99 -9.70 4.83
C VAL A 110 2.60 -8.49 3.99
N TRP A 111 1.36 -8.41 3.52
CA TRP A 111 0.88 -7.26 2.73
C TRP A 111 0.92 -5.94 3.50
N ALA A 112 0.47 -5.95 4.75
CA ALA A 112 0.55 -4.78 5.64
C ALA A 112 2.00 -4.32 5.85
N SER A 113 2.92 -5.26 6.02
CA SER A 113 4.34 -4.94 6.18
C SER A 113 4.94 -4.35 4.91
N GLU A 114 4.62 -4.91 3.75
CA GLU A 114 5.07 -4.37 2.47
C GLU A 114 4.59 -2.94 2.26
N GLU A 115 3.31 -2.66 2.54
CA GLU A 115 2.75 -1.32 2.36
C GLU A 115 3.43 -0.27 3.27
N VAL A 116 3.68 -0.62 4.53
CA VAL A 116 4.39 0.26 5.47
C VAL A 116 5.85 0.46 5.04
N ILE A 117 6.54 -0.63 4.69
CA ILE A 117 7.97 -0.56 4.30
C ILE A 117 8.13 0.21 2.99
N ASP A 118 7.22 0.07 2.03
CA ASP A 118 7.23 0.83 0.77
C ASP A 118 6.98 2.33 1.00
N CYS A 119 6.01 2.68 1.85
CA CYS A 119 5.78 4.08 2.25
C CYS A 119 7.04 4.69 2.89
N ILE A 120 7.67 3.96 3.81
CA ILE A 120 8.90 4.41 4.48
C ILE A 120 10.06 4.48 3.48
N GLN A 121 10.21 3.50 2.58
CA GLN A 121 11.26 3.51 1.56
C GLN A 121 11.12 4.72 0.64
N THR A 122 9.90 5.02 0.18
CA THR A 122 9.59 6.19 -0.63
C THR A 122 9.93 7.48 0.11
N TYR A 123 9.58 7.56 1.40
CA TYR A 123 9.96 8.69 2.27
C TYR A 123 11.49 8.82 2.38
N LEU A 124 12.23 7.74 2.57
CA LEU A 124 13.70 7.77 2.72
C LEU A 124 14.42 8.11 1.40
N ILE A 125 14.01 7.52 0.27
CA ILE A 125 14.54 7.83 -1.07
C ILE A 125 14.34 9.31 -1.40
N SER A 126 13.31 9.92 -0.83
CA SER A 126 13.05 11.33 -1.04
C SER A 126 14.17 12.26 -0.54
N PHE A 127 15.04 11.78 0.35
CA PHE A 127 16.24 12.47 0.81
C PHE A 127 17.48 12.23 -0.05
N THR A 128 17.45 11.27 -0.97
CA THR A 128 18.57 10.99 -1.88
C THR A 128 18.48 11.77 -3.18
N ARG A 129 17.27 12.20 -3.57
CA ARG A 129 17.06 13.05 -4.76
C ARG A 129 17.72 14.40 -4.51
N SER A 130 18.73 14.71 -5.35
CA SER A 130 19.47 15.96 -5.34
C SER A 130 18.51 17.15 -5.41
N LYS A 131 18.88 18.26 -4.75
CA LYS A 131 18.24 19.59 -4.79
C LYS A 131 18.26 20.21 -6.21
N ALA A 132 17.87 19.47 -7.24
CA ALA A 132 17.79 19.93 -8.62
C ALA A 132 16.49 20.71 -8.90
N THR A 133 15.57 20.73 -7.94
CA THR A 133 14.39 21.59 -7.98
C THR A 133 14.62 22.77 -7.03
N GLU A 134 14.45 23.98 -7.56
CA GLU A 134 14.45 25.27 -6.84
C GLU A 134 13.24 25.39 -5.88
N ALA A 135 12.88 24.31 -5.18
CA ALA A 135 11.79 24.31 -4.22
C ALA A 135 12.20 25.19 -3.04
N SER A 136 11.30 26.09 -2.65
CA SER A 136 11.51 26.92 -1.46
C SER A 136 11.65 26.04 -0.21
N ARG A 137 12.29 26.57 0.84
CA ARG A 137 12.38 25.87 2.14
C ARG A 137 10.99 25.50 2.68
N ALA A 138 9.99 26.34 2.45
CA ALA A 138 8.61 26.10 2.86
C ALA A 138 7.99 24.90 2.11
N GLU A 139 8.18 24.83 0.79
CA GLU A 139 7.71 23.71 -0.04
C GLU A 139 8.40 22.40 0.33
N SER A 140 9.72 22.44 0.58
CA SER A 140 10.47 21.26 1.02
C SER A 140 9.95 20.72 2.37
N LYS A 141 9.65 21.63 3.31
CA LYS A 141 9.06 21.28 4.61
C LYS A 141 7.63 20.73 4.46
N ALA A 142 6.81 21.35 3.63
CA ALA A 142 5.44 20.87 3.36
C ALA A 142 5.45 19.48 2.71
N ALA A 143 6.31 19.26 1.71
CA ALA A 143 6.48 17.95 1.07
C ALA A 143 6.93 16.88 2.08
N LEU A 144 7.84 17.24 2.99
CA LEU A 144 8.27 16.32 4.04
C LEU A 144 7.13 15.95 5.01
N MET A 145 6.34 16.95 5.42
CA MET A 145 5.16 16.75 6.28
C MET A 145 4.09 15.88 5.62
N LEU A 146 3.85 16.07 4.32
CA LEU A 146 2.93 15.23 3.56
C LEU A 146 3.40 13.76 3.50
N ARG A 147 4.70 13.54 3.27
CA ARG A 147 5.24 12.17 3.18
C ARG A 147 5.19 11.44 4.53
N VAL A 148 5.51 12.11 5.64
CA VAL A 148 5.36 11.48 6.96
C VAL A 148 3.89 11.25 7.31
N GLY A 149 2.99 12.16 6.91
CA GLY A 149 1.54 11.97 7.04
C GLY A 149 1.04 10.73 6.30
N SER A 150 1.59 10.43 5.12
CA SER A 150 1.29 9.19 4.39
C SER A 150 1.66 7.94 5.21
N ILE A 151 2.86 7.91 5.82
CA ILE A 151 3.28 6.80 6.69
C ILE A 151 2.31 6.63 7.85
N HIS A 152 1.92 7.73 8.50
CA HIS A 152 0.98 7.71 9.63
C HIS A 152 -0.38 7.15 9.22
N ASN A 153 -0.95 7.65 8.13
CA ASN A 153 -2.24 7.20 7.62
C ASN A 153 -2.22 5.71 7.26
N THR A 154 -1.15 5.23 6.62
CA THR A 154 -0.97 3.81 6.31
C THR A 154 -0.92 2.96 7.58
N ILE A 155 -0.11 3.36 8.56
CA ILE A 155 0.01 2.64 9.85
C ILE A 155 -1.32 2.62 10.60
N ASP A 156 -2.01 3.77 10.71
CA ASP A 156 -3.27 3.88 11.44
C ASP A 156 -4.37 3.05 10.77
N ARG A 157 -4.46 3.09 9.43
CA ARG A 157 -5.40 2.25 8.67
C ARG A 157 -5.13 0.77 8.88
N ILE A 158 -3.87 0.34 8.84
CA ILE A 158 -3.49 -1.05 9.09
C ILE A 158 -3.89 -1.44 10.51
N LYS A 159 -3.47 -0.68 11.52
CA LYS A 159 -3.79 -0.98 12.93
C LYS A 159 -5.30 -1.06 13.19
N ALA A 160 -6.09 -0.20 12.55
CA ALA A 160 -7.54 -0.17 12.71
C ALA A 160 -8.25 -1.36 12.05
N SER A 161 -7.70 -1.90 10.95
CA SER A 161 -8.37 -2.91 10.13
C SER A 161 -7.74 -4.31 10.21
N PHE A 162 -6.61 -4.47 10.90
CA PHE A 162 -5.88 -5.73 10.99
C PHE A 162 -6.68 -6.80 11.75
N ALA A 163 -6.79 -8.00 11.18
CA ALA A 163 -7.52 -9.10 11.78
C ALA A 163 -6.97 -9.51 13.16
N THR A 164 -7.86 -9.98 14.04
CA THR A 164 -7.49 -10.51 15.37
C THR A 164 -6.91 -11.91 15.28
N ASP A 165 -7.40 -12.72 14.35
CA ASP A 165 -7.04 -14.11 14.15
C ASP A 165 -7.25 -14.52 12.68
N ASN A 166 -6.88 -15.75 12.34
CA ASN A 166 -7.00 -16.24 10.96
C ASN A 166 -8.45 -16.39 10.49
N ARG A 167 -9.41 -16.64 11.39
CA ARG A 167 -10.83 -16.71 11.01
C ARG A 167 -11.34 -15.34 10.62
N ALA A 168 -11.02 -14.31 11.39
CA ALA A 168 -11.34 -12.92 11.07
C ALA A 168 -10.68 -12.49 9.74
N ALA A 169 -9.42 -12.88 9.50
CA ALA A 169 -8.73 -12.62 8.24
C ALA A 169 -9.42 -13.29 7.04
N VAL A 170 -9.89 -14.54 7.19
CA VAL A 170 -10.65 -15.26 6.15
C VAL A 170 -11.99 -14.56 5.87
N VAL A 171 -12.74 -14.20 6.91
CA VAL A 171 -14.01 -13.49 6.76
C VAL A 171 -13.81 -12.15 6.05
N LYS A 172 -12.80 -11.38 6.45
CA LYS A 172 -12.43 -10.11 5.80
C LYS A 172 -12.10 -10.31 4.33
N ARG A 173 -11.32 -11.35 4.00
CA ARG A 173 -10.96 -11.66 2.61
C ARG A 173 -12.20 -12.02 1.79
N TRP A 174 -13.07 -12.87 2.31
CA TRP A 174 -14.33 -13.22 1.65
C TRP A 174 -15.24 -12.03 1.43
N GLN A 175 -15.36 -11.12 2.40
CA GLN A 175 -16.14 -9.89 2.24
C GLN A 175 -15.58 -9.01 1.12
N SER A 176 -14.25 -8.87 1.05
CA SER A 176 -13.59 -8.12 -0.03
C SER A 176 -13.78 -8.79 -1.40
N ASP A 177 -13.69 -10.11 -1.47
CA ASP A 177 -13.88 -10.84 -2.73
C ASP A 177 -15.35 -10.76 -3.18
N ALA A 178 -16.31 -10.87 -2.25
CA ALA A 178 -17.74 -10.69 -2.52
C ALA A 178 -18.07 -9.28 -3.03
N SER A 179 -17.52 -8.23 -2.40
CA SER A 179 -17.77 -6.85 -2.84
C SER A 179 -17.22 -6.59 -4.25
N HIS A 180 -16.06 -7.15 -4.60
CA HIS A 180 -15.53 -7.01 -5.96
C HIS A 180 -16.40 -7.73 -7.00
N ILE A 181 -16.97 -8.88 -6.66
CA ILE A 181 -17.91 -9.60 -7.53
C ILE A 181 -19.20 -8.81 -7.71
N GLU A 182 -19.73 -8.22 -6.63
CA GLU A 182 -20.91 -7.35 -6.69
C GLU A 182 -20.67 -6.13 -7.60
N ASP A 183 -19.53 -5.47 -7.43
CA ASP A 183 -19.13 -4.34 -8.29
C ASP A 183 -18.97 -4.75 -9.75
N ALA A 184 -18.28 -5.86 -10.03
CA ALA A 184 -18.12 -6.37 -11.39
C ALA A 184 -19.47 -6.77 -12.02
N THR A 185 -20.38 -7.36 -11.24
CA THR A 185 -21.73 -7.72 -11.70
C THR A 185 -22.55 -6.47 -12.04
N ARG A 186 -22.44 -5.44 -11.21
CA ARG A 186 -23.09 -4.14 -11.42
C ARG A 186 -22.55 -3.46 -12.68
N GLU A 187 -21.23 -3.42 -12.86
CA GLU A 187 -20.58 -2.85 -14.05
C GLU A 187 -21.03 -3.56 -15.34
N VAL A 188 -21.04 -4.90 -15.36
CA VAL A 188 -21.53 -5.67 -16.52
C VAL A 188 -23.00 -5.38 -16.81
N LYS A 189 -23.82 -5.21 -15.77
CA LYS A 189 -25.24 -4.86 -15.93
C LYS A 189 -25.41 -3.45 -16.51
N GLU A 190 -24.69 -2.47 -15.98
CA GLU A 190 -24.67 -1.08 -16.49
C GLU A 190 -24.26 -1.06 -17.98
N MET A 191 -23.20 -1.79 -18.36
CA MET A 191 -22.78 -1.92 -19.76
C MET A 191 -23.85 -2.52 -20.69
N ILE A 192 -24.60 -3.52 -20.22
CA ILE A 192 -25.69 -4.14 -21.00
C ILE A 192 -26.88 -3.18 -21.15
N GLU A 193 -27.21 -2.44 -20.09
CA GLU A 193 -28.30 -1.47 -20.08
C GLU A 193 -27.99 -0.27 -21.00
N GLU A 194 -26.78 0.27 -20.95
CA GLU A 194 -26.30 1.36 -21.84
C GLU A 194 -26.27 0.95 -23.32
N ALA A 195 -25.91 -0.30 -23.61
CA ALA A 195 -25.94 -0.83 -24.97
C ALA A 195 -27.37 -1.07 -25.49
N GLY A 196 -28.33 -1.29 -24.59
CA GLY A 196 -29.75 -1.51 -24.90
C GLY A 196 -30.59 -0.24 -24.97
N SER A 197 -30.11 0.89 -24.44
CA SER A 197 -30.76 2.19 -24.58
C SER A 197 -30.57 2.77 -25.99
N ASP A 198 -31.57 2.55 -26.83
CA ASP A 198 -31.79 3.22 -28.11
C ASP A 198 -32.69 4.46 -27.90
N ASP A 199 -32.19 5.46 -27.16
CA ASP A 199 -32.83 6.79 -27.11
C ASP A 199 -32.04 7.76 -28.00
N PRO A 200 -32.54 8.08 -29.21
CA PRO A 200 -31.95 9.06 -30.10
C PRO A 200 -32.57 10.44 -29.88
N THR A 201 -32.58 10.97 -28.65
CA THR A 201 -33.02 12.35 -28.43
C THR A 201 -32.22 13.11 -27.36
N GLU A 202 -31.62 14.20 -27.82
CA GLU A 202 -31.23 15.42 -27.07
C GLU A 202 -30.00 15.35 -26.15
N ASN A 203 -28.82 15.57 -26.74
CA ASN A 203 -27.95 16.66 -26.27
C ASN A 203 -27.05 17.19 -27.38
N ALA A 204 -27.67 17.76 -28.41
CA ALA A 204 -27.00 18.71 -29.29
C ALA A 204 -26.99 20.07 -28.57
N GLY A 205 -25.90 20.36 -27.86
CA GLY A 205 -25.58 21.70 -27.39
C GLY A 205 -25.48 21.86 -25.88
N ASP A 206 -24.34 21.48 -25.30
CA ASP A 206 -23.58 22.47 -24.52
C ASP A 206 -22.08 22.19 -24.63
N ASP A 207 -21.35 23.26 -24.88
CA ASP A 207 -19.96 23.33 -25.30
C ASP A 207 -19.05 23.29 -24.05
N PHE A 208 -18.98 22.13 -23.40
CA PHE A 208 -17.93 21.85 -22.41
C PHE A 208 -16.87 20.96 -23.06
N ASP A 209 -15.88 21.61 -23.69
CA ASP A 209 -14.58 21.03 -24.00
C ASP A 209 -13.87 20.69 -22.69
N ASP A 210 -14.06 19.47 -22.23
CA ASP A 210 -13.39 18.90 -21.08
C ASP A 210 -12.08 18.21 -21.49
N GLY A 211 -11.36 18.65 -22.53
CA GLY A 211 -9.90 18.45 -22.69
C GLY A 211 -9.37 17.01 -22.63
N TRP A 212 -10.25 16.00 -22.65
CA TRP A 212 -9.95 14.57 -22.66
C TRP A 212 -10.24 13.94 -24.02
N GLY A 213 -10.91 14.68 -24.92
CA GLY A 213 -11.23 14.25 -26.28
C GLY A 213 -10.01 14.02 -27.19
N GLU A 214 -8.81 14.46 -26.79
CA GLU A 214 -7.58 14.29 -27.58
C GLU A 214 -6.78 13.03 -27.21
N ILE A 215 -7.11 12.34 -26.11
CA ILE A 215 -6.44 11.10 -25.70
C ILE A 215 -7.17 9.84 -26.21
N LEU A 216 -8.47 9.97 -26.50
CA LEU A 216 -9.29 8.92 -27.09
C LEU A 216 -9.68 9.34 -28.50
N ASP A 217 -8.75 9.20 -29.45
CA ASP A 217 -9.06 9.21 -30.88
C ASP A 217 -9.84 7.93 -31.25
N GLY A 218 -11.06 7.88 -30.74
CA GLY A 218 -11.97 6.75 -30.81
C GLY A 218 -13.23 7.15 -30.05
N GLN A 219 -14.28 7.47 -30.79
CA GLN A 219 -15.64 7.60 -30.27
C GLN A 219 -15.88 6.48 -29.23
N ALA A 220 -16.50 6.81 -28.09
CA ALA A 220 -17.08 5.79 -27.22
C ALA A 220 -18.10 5.00 -28.05
N SER A 221 -17.62 3.95 -28.73
CA SER A 221 -18.41 3.13 -29.62
C SER A 221 -19.35 2.35 -28.73
N LYS A 222 -20.66 2.45 -29.00
CA LYS A 222 -21.64 1.49 -28.49
C LYS A 222 -21.06 0.07 -28.66
N LEU A 223 -21.16 -0.74 -27.61
CA LEU A 223 -20.76 -2.15 -27.65
C LEU A 223 -21.39 -2.81 -28.88
N THR A 224 -20.58 -3.48 -29.69
CA THR A 224 -21.08 -4.26 -30.82
C THR A 224 -21.95 -5.41 -30.32
N THR A 225 -22.85 -5.91 -31.15
CA THR A 225 -23.79 -6.98 -30.77
C THR A 225 -23.08 -8.22 -30.21
N HIS A 226 -21.90 -8.55 -30.72
CA HIS A 226 -21.08 -9.64 -30.23
C HIS A 226 -20.49 -9.37 -28.83
N GLU A 227 -20.12 -8.13 -28.52
CA GLU A 227 -19.62 -7.74 -27.20
C GLU A 227 -20.74 -7.73 -26.16
N VAL A 228 -21.96 -7.35 -26.55
CA VAL A 228 -23.16 -7.46 -25.69
C VAL A 228 -23.49 -8.93 -25.38
N GLU A 229 -23.39 -9.83 -26.36
CA GLU A 229 -23.58 -11.26 -26.12
C GLU A 229 -22.48 -11.86 -25.24
N ALA A 230 -21.23 -11.39 -25.37
CA ALA A 230 -20.13 -11.79 -24.49
C ALA A 230 -20.36 -11.32 -23.05
N ALA A 231 -20.74 -10.06 -22.85
CA ALA A 231 -21.08 -9.51 -21.54
C ALA A 231 -22.24 -10.27 -20.87
N LYS A 232 -23.28 -10.64 -21.63
CA LYS A 232 -24.40 -11.48 -21.13
C LYS A 232 -23.92 -12.86 -20.65
N LYS A 233 -23.01 -13.51 -21.38
CA LYS A 233 -22.44 -14.81 -20.98
C LYS A 233 -21.62 -14.69 -19.69
N VAL A 234 -20.84 -13.61 -19.56
CA VAL A 234 -20.07 -13.32 -18.33
C VAL A 234 -21.02 -13.09 -17.15
N GLY A 235 -22.10 -12.31 -17.33
CA GLY A 235 -23.10 -12.09 -16.28
C GLY A 235 -23.77 -13.38 -15.79
N VAL A 236 -24.08 -14.31 -16.68
CA VAL A 236 -24.62 -15.64 -16.30
C VAL A 236 -23.60 -16.45 -15.50
N ALA A 237 -22.34 -16.47 -15.94
CA ALA A 237 -21.29 -17.20 -15.24
C ALA A 237 -21.06 -16.65 -13.83
N ILE A 238 -21.03 -15.33 -13.65
CA ILE A 238 -20.87 -14.70 -12.33
C ILE A 238 -22.06 -15.06 -11.42
N HIS A 239 -23.28 -15.05 -11.94
CA HIS A 239 -24.47 -15.42 -11.18
C HIS A 239 -24.46 -16.90 -10.75
N GLU A 240 -24.01 -17.83 -11.58
CA GLU A 240 -23.92 -19.27 -11.22
C GLU A 240 -22.88 -19.56 -10.13
N TYR A 241 -21.81 -18.75 -10.03
CA TYR A 241 -20.80 -18.88 -8.97
C TYR A 241 -21.27 -18.36 -7.60
N ASN A 242 -22.30 -17.52 -7.54
CA ASN A 242 -22.79 -16.91 -6.29
C ASN A 242 -23.83 -17.78 -5.54
N TRP A 243 -24.31 -18.87 -6.16
CA TRP A 243 -25.40 -19.72 -5.64
C TRP A 243 -25.04 -21.22 -5.50
N ASN A 244 -23.76 -21.58 -5.61
CA ASN A 244 -23.23 -22.91 -5.26
C ASN A 244 -22.33 -22.81 -4.02
#